data_AF-A0A1Q1FL58-F1
#
_entry.id   AF-A0A1Q1FL58-F1
#
_cell.length_a   1.000
_cell.length_b   1.000
_cell.length_c   1.000
_cell.angle_alpha   90.00
_cell.angle_beta   90.00
_cell.angle_gamma   90.00
#
_symmetry.space_group_name_H-M   'P 1'
#
loop_
_entity.id
_entity.type
_entity.pdbx_description
1 polymer ?
#
loop_
_entity_poly.entity_id
_entity_poly.type
_entity_poly.pdbx_seq_one_letter_code
_entity_poly.pdbx_strand_id
1 'polypeptide(L)'
;MTAEGSDAAERRTAIAKAIVAHRKAGSESPVRFVAGSSSGDEAADSGSTPSDDRPAVEYRDREITVWVDGDERDRLDALLEDFHVFKIAQPATRKAPDGEIHCSAIADPKHAADFLDRLFLDVFERSEGYDLRVEK
;
A
#
# COMPACT_ATOMS: atom_id res chain seq x y z
N MET A 1 -20.98 -15.22 12.45
CA MET A 1 -21.07 -13.80 12.81
C MET A 1 -20.01 -13.59 13.87
N THR A 2 -18.81 -13.07 13.62
CA THR A 2 -18.24 -11.97 12.79
C THR A 2 -16.71 -12.25 12.76
N ALA A 3 -15.85 -11.88 11.81
CA ALA A 3 -15.83 -10.90 10.73
C ALA A 3 -14.99 -11.46 9.56
N GLU A 4 -15.44 -11.32 8.32
CA GLU A 4 -14.62 -11.59 7.12
C GLU A 4 -13.77 -10.35 6.84
N GLY A 5 -12.71 -10.19 7.62
CA GLY A 5 -11.55 -9.37 7.27
C GLY A 5 -10.34 -10.30 7.25
N SER A 6 -9.44 -10.17 6.28
CA SER A 6 -8.19 -10.94 6.30
C SER A 6 -7.46 -10.63 7.60
N ASP A 7 -7.04 -11.64 8.35
CA ASP A 7 -6.22 -11.43 9.55
C ASP A 7 -4.87 -10.78 9.15
N ALA A 8 -4.27 -9.98 10.03
CA ALA A 8 -3.01 -9.27 9.75
C ALA A 8 -1.90 -10.21 9.25
N ALA A 9 -1.84 -11.44 9.78
CA ALA A 9 -0.88 -12.44 9.34
C ALA A 9 -1.13 -12.90 7.89
N GLU A 10 -2.40 -13.02 7.49
CA GLU A 10 -2.79 -13.42 6.13
C GLU A 10 -2.46 -12.32 5.13
N ARG A 11 -2.77 -11.05 5.45
CA ARG A 11 -2.45 -9.90 4.60
C ARG A 11 -0.96 -9.77 4.36
N ARG A 12 -0.15 -9.80 5.42
CA ARG A 12 1.31 -9.73 5.30
C ARG A 12 1.87 -10.90 4.50
N THR A 13 1.32 -12.09 4.69
CA THR A 13 1.70 -13.27 3.90
C THR A 13 1.37 -13.07 2.41
N ALA A 14 0.21 -12.52 2.08
CA ALA A 14 -0.18 -12.21 0.71
C ALA A 14 0.74 -11.17 0.07
N ILE A 15 1.06 -10.09 0.79
CA ILE A 15 1.99 -9.04 0.33
C ILE A 15 3.38 -9.61 0.07
N ALA A 16 3.95 -10.32 1.04
CA ALA A 16 5.28 -10.92 0.91
C ALA A 16 5.35 -11.89 -0.28
N LYS A 17 4.32 -12.73 -0.45
CA LYS A 17 4.22 -13.66 -1.60
C LYS A 17 4.15 -12.90 -2.93
N ALA A 18 3.39 -11.81 -3.00
CA ALA A 18 3.28 -11.00 -4.20
C ALA A 18 4.61 -10.35 -4.59
N ILE A 19 5.32 -9.77 -3.62
CA ILE A 19 6.66 -9.19 -3.82
C ILE A 19 7.65 -10.27 -4.29
N VAL A 20 7.68 -11.44 -3.64
CA VAL A 20 8.56 -12.55 -4.04
C VAL A 20 8.23 -13.02 -5.46
N ALA A 21 6.94 -13.17 -5.78
CA ALA A 21 6.51 -13.60 -7.10
C ALA A 21 6.94 -12.60 -8.19
N HIS A 22 6.76 -11.30 -7.95
CA HIS A 22 7.19 -10.25 -8.87
C HIS A 22 8.72 -10.22 -9.05
N ARG A 23 9.48 -10.26 -7.95
CA ARG A 23 10.96 -10.35 -7.99
C ARG A 23 11.44 -11.59 -8.76
N LYS A 24 10.79 -12.73 -8.57
CA LYS A 24 11.14 -13.98 -9.27
C LYS A 24 10.76 -13.95 -10.76
N ALA A 25 9.67 -13.27 -11.11
CA ALA A 25 9.25 -13.10 -12.49
C ALA A 25 10.16 -12.11 -13.26
N GLY A 26 10.87 -11.22 -12.55
CA GLY A 26 11.65 -10.14 -13.18
C GLY A 26 10.76 -9.20 -14.00
N SER A 27 9.49 -9.06 -13.60
CA SER A 27 8.51 -8.27 -14.33
C SER A 27 8.80 -6.77 -14.14
N GLU A 28 8.65 -6.00 -15.20
CA GLU A 28 8.77 -4.53 -15.13
C GLU A 28 7.46 -3.86 -14.66
N SER A 29 6.35 -4.60 -14.65
CA SER A 29 5.02 -4.14 -14.24
C SER A 29 4.91 -4.06 -12.71
N PRO A 30 4.47 -2.93 -12.14
CA PRO A 30 4.32 -2.79 -10.70
C PRO A 30 3.25 -3.76 -10.15
N VAL A 31 3.43 -4.17 -8.89
CA VAL A 31 2.38 -4.85 -8.12
C VAL A 31 1.62 -3.79 -7.35
N ARG A 32 0.30 -3.73 -7.53
CA ARG A 32 -0.56 -2.78 -6.83
C ARG A 32 -1.29 -3.48 -5.68
N PHE A 33 -1.21 -2.90 -4.50
CA PHE A 33 -1.90 -3.34 -3.29
C PHE A 33 -3.02 -2.36 -2.99
N VAL A 34 -4.25 -2.85 -2.90
CA VAL A 34 -5.44 -2.02 -2.68
C VAL A 34 -6.12 -2.47 -1.41
N ALA A 35 -6.37 -1.53 -0.49
CA ALA A 35 -7.12 -1.79 0.73
C ALA A 35 -8.61 -1.45 0.54
N GLY A 36 -9.46 -2.48 0.55
CA GLY A 36 -10.91 -2.36 0.52
C GLY A 36 -11.52 -2.36 1.92
N SER A 37 -12.71 -1.79 2.04
CA SER A 37 -13.55 -1.95 3.24
C SER A 37 -14.16 -3.36 3.24
N SER A 38 -14.10 -4.04 4.39
CA SER A 38 -14.69 -5.38 4.62
C SER A 38 -16.21 -5.35 4.81
N SER A 39 -16.83 -4.17 4.82
CA SER A 39 -18.28 -4.01 4.62
C SER A 39 -18.55 -3.78 3.14
N GLY A 40 -19.38 -4.64 2.56
CA GLY A 40 -19.85 -4.52 1.17
C GLY A 40 -20.66 -3.24 0.96
N ASP A 41 -19.98 -2.11 0.86
CA ASP A 41 -20.54 -0.86 0.34
C ASP A 41 -20.65 -0.99 -1.18
N GLU A 42 -21.63 -1.78 -1.61
CA GLU A 42 -22.35 -1.51 -2.84
C GLU A 42 -23.26 -0.31 -2.60
N ALA A 43 -22.69 0.87 -2.37
CA ALA A 43 -23.41 2.12 -2.51
C ALA A 43 -23.58 2.40 -4.00
N ALA A 44 -24.79 2.11 -4.45
CA ALA A 44 -25.27 2.24 -5.81
C ALA A 44 -25.06 3.63 -6.43
N ASP A 45 -24.76 3.59 -7.73
CA ASP A 45 -25.31 4.43 -8.79
C ASP A 45 -25.40 5.95 -8.53
N SER A 46 -24.39 6.67 -9.02
CA SER A 46 -24.65 7.93 -9.72
C SER A 46 -23.50 8.28 -10.67
N GLY A 47 -23.62 7.86 -11.93
CA GLY A 47 -23.12 8.55 -13.12
C GLY A 47 -21.77 9.30 -13.05
N SER A 48 -20.71 8.73 -12.50
CA SER A 48 -19.34 9.22 -12.68
C SER A 48 -18.39 8.04 -12.55
N THR A 49 -17.38 8.01 -13.43
CA THR A 49 -16.31 7.01 -13.55
C THR A 49 -15.93 6.41 -12.19
N PRO A 50 -15.72 5.08 -12.06
CA PRO A 50 -15.16 4.51 -10.84
C PRO A 50 -13.72 5.00 -10.68
N SER A 51 -13.55 6.21 -10.14
CA SER A 51 -12.33 6.59 -9.47
C SER A 51 -12.28 5.67 -8.26
N ASP A 52 -11.40 4.68 -8.36
CA ASP A 52 -11.08 3.75 -7.30
C ASP A 52 -10.46 4.56 -6.13
N ASP A 53 -11.29 5.23 -5.33
CA ASP A 53 -10.92 6.06 -4.16
C ASP A 53 -10.36 5.20 -3.00
N ARG A 54 -10.03 3.94 -3.30
CA ARG A 54 -9.41 3.02 -2.35
C ARG A 54 -7.92 3.31 -2.31
N PRO A 55 -7.34 3.42 -1.11
CA PRO A 55 -5.92 3.68 -0.98
C PRO A 55 -5.17 2.51 -1.60
N ALA A 56 -4.30 2.87 -2.53
CA ALA A 56 -3.53 1.95 -3.30
C ALA A 56 -2.05 2.28 -3.15
N VAL A 57 -1.23 1.24 -3.18
CA VAL A 57 0.22 1.34 -3.07
C VAL A 57 0.83 0.49 -4.15
N GLU A 58 1.78 1.04 -4.89
CA GLU A 58 2.49 0.28 -5.92
C GLU A 58 3.87 -0.12 -5.44
N TYR A 59 4.25 -1.35 -5.73
CA TYR A 59 5.59 -1.87 -5.52
C TYR A 59 6.21 -2.20 -6.87
N ARG A 60 7.36 -1.60 -7.16
CA ARG A 60 8.13 -1.85 -8.38
C ARG A 60 9.60 -1.96 -8.05
N ASP A 61 10.19 -3.13 -8.27
CA ASP A 61 11.62 -3.39 -8.10
C ASP A 61 12.30 -2.66 -6.92
N ARG A 62 11.81 -2.90 -5.70
CA ARG A 62 12.33 -2.32 -4.44
C ARG A 62 12.08 -0.83 -4.28
N GLU A 63 11.15 -0.28 -5.04
CA GLU A 63 10.54 1.02 -4.83
C GLU A 63 9.06 0.81 -4.47
N ILE A 64 8.56 1.61 -3.54
CA ILE A 64 7.15 1.70 -3.16
C ILE A 64 6.68 3.10 -3.53
N THR A 65 5.66 3.20 -4.37
CA THR A 65 4.97 4.45 -4.68
C THR A 65 3.68 4.52 -3.87
N VAL A 66 3.51 5.61 -3.14
CA VAL A 66 2.34 5.89 -2.30
C VAL A 66 1.76 7.23 -2.73
N TRP A 67 0.45 7.31 -2.88
CA TRP A 67 -0.26 8.57 -3.06
C TRP A 67 -0.84 8.98 -1.71
N VAL A 68 -0.39 10.12 -1.19
CA VAL A 68 -0.81 10.69 0.09
C VAL A 68 -1.13 12.17 -0.06
N ASP A 69 -2.14 12.64 0.66
CA ASP A 69 -2.36 14.08 0.87
C ASP A 69 -1.42 14.66 1.94
N GLY A 70 -1.57 15.96 2.25
CA GLY A 70 -0.71 16.65 3.21
C GLY A 70 -0.81 16.10 4.65
N ASP A 71 -1.98 15.69 5.11
CA ASP A 71 -2.18 15.13 6.45
C ASP A 71 -1.67 13.67 6.50
N GLU A 72 -1.94 12.91 5.44
CA GLU A 72 -1.41 11.54 5.27
C GLU A 72 0.12 11.54 5.16
N ARG A 73 0.70 12.58 4.56
CA ARG A 73 2.15 12.74 4.41
C ARG A 73 2.88 12.83 5.75
N ASP A 74 2.34 13.59 6.71
CA ASP A 74 2.93 13.70 8.04
C ASP A 74 2.92 12.34 8.77
N ARG A 75 1.85 11.55 8.59
CA ARG A 75 1.75 10.19 9.14
C ARG A 75 2.72 9.23 8.47
N LEU A 76 2.90 9.34 7.15
CA LEU A 76 3.89 8.57 6.41
C LEU A 76 5.31 8.88 6.91
N ASP A 77 5.63 10.15 7.13
CA ASP A 77 6.93 10.54 7.66
C ASP A 77 7.16 9.95 9.07
N ALA A 78 6.16 9.99 9.96
CA ALA A 78 6.23 9.32 11.26
C ALA A 78 6.43 7.80 11.14
N LEU A 79 5.73 7.13 10.22
CA LEU A 79 5.91 5.70 9.98
C LEU A 79 7.32 5.36 9.48
N LEU A 80 7.91 6.22 8.64
CA LEU A 80 9.28 6.04 8.14
C LEU A 80 10.34 6.24 9.24
N GLU A 81 10.04 7.03 10.27
CA GLU A 81 10.88 7.11 11.46
C GLU A 81 10.90 5.78 12.23
N ASP A 82 9.79 5.07 12.33
CA ASP A 82 9.76 3.72 12.92
C ASP A 82 10.44 2.68 12.03
N PHE A 83 10.35 2.87 10.72
CA PHE A 83 10.86 1.95 9.69
C PHE A 83 12.08 2.52 8.95
N HIS A 84 13.19 2.74 9.67
CA HIS A 84 14.43 3.36 9.15
C HIS A 84 15.05 2.75 7.87
N VAL A 85 14.67 1.51 7.51
CA VAL A 85 15.12 0.85 6.29
C VAL A 85 14.46 1.44 5.04
N PHE A 86 13.26 2.02 5.18
CA PHE A 86 12.54 2.69 4.11
C PHE A 86 12.90 4.18 4.11
N LYS A 87 13.20 4.74 2.94
CA LYS A 87 13.59 6.14 2.80
C LYS A 87 12.92 6.76 1.60
N ILE A 88 12.47 8.01 1.73
CA ILE A 88 11.91 8.75 0.61
C ILE A 88 13.00 9.01 -0.44
N ALA A 89 12.74 8.57 -1.66
CA ALA A 89 13.50 8.90 -2.85
C ALA A 89 13.17 10.34 -3.26
N GLN A 90 13.79 11.30 -2.58
CA GLN A 90 13.63 12.74 -2.79
C GLN A 90 13.73 13.20 -4.27
N PRO A 91 14.69 12.74 -5.10
CA PRO A 91 14.74 13.18 -6.50
C PRO A 91 13.59 12.67 -7.36
N ALA A 92 12.99 11.52 -7.02
CA ALA A 92 11.80 10.98 -7.71
C ALA A 92 10.55 11.70 -7.21
N THR A 93 10.37 11.74 -5.88
CA THR A 93 9.25 12.41 -5.19
C THR A 93 9.10 13.88 -5.59
N ARG A 94 10.19 14.64 -5.67
CA ARG A 94 10.13 16.07 -6.06
C ARG A 94 9.70 16.29 -7.52
N LYS A 95 9.86 15.29 -8.38
CA LYS A 95 9.47 15.33 -9.80
C LYS A 95 8.10 14.70 -10.03
N ALA A 96 7.58 13.99 -9.05
CA ALA A 96 6.31 13.33 -9.09
C ALA A 96 5.17 14.38 -8.97
N PRO A 97 3.96 14.07 -9.44
CA PRO A 97 2.80 14.91 -9.23
C PRO A 97 2.51 15.11 -7.74
N ASP A 98 1.72 16.14 -7.42
CA ASP A 98 1.35 16.48 -6.04
C ASP A 98 0.71 15.27 -5.35
N GLY A 99 1.24 14.90 -4.18
CA GLY A 99 0.83 13.74 -3.39
C GLY A 99 1.49 12.40 -3.75
N GLU A 100 2.27 12.30 -4.83
CA GLU A 100 2.97 11.05 -5.17
C GLU A 100 4.35 10.97 -4.50
N ILE A 101 4.53 9.99 -3.61
CA ILE A 101 5.74 9.77 -2.83
C ILE A 101 6.39 8.45 -3.23
N HIS A 102 7.68 8.51 -3.58
CA HIS A 102 8.48 7.32 -3.84
C HIS A 102 9.33 6.99 -2.64
N CYS A 103 9.21 5.77 -2.14
CA CYS A 103 9.95 5.22 -1.02
C CYS A 103 10.85 4.08 -1.50
N SER A 104 12.14 4.18 -1.22
CA SER A 104 13.08 3.08 -1.41
C SER A 104 12.76 1.97 -0.41
N ALA A 105 12.40 0.80 -0.92
CA ALA A 105 12.06 -0.42 -0.21
C ALA A 105 13.13 -1.50 -0.43
N ILE A 106 14.39 -1.17 -0.11
CA ILE A 106 15.52 -2.11 -0.09
C ILE A 106 15.42 -2.94 1.21
N ALA A 107 14.30 -3.64 1.35
CA ALA A 107 13.98 -4.47 2.49
C ALA A 107 13.59 -5.88 2.02
N ASP A 108 13.67 -6.83 2.96
CA ASP A 108 13.18 -8.18 2.73
C ASP A 108 11.66 -8.17 2.50
N PRO A 109 11.11 -9.14 1.75
CA PRO A 109 9.67 -9.20 1.49
C PRO A 109 8.81 -9.23 2.76
N LYS A 110 9.34 -9.78 3.86
CA LYS A 110 8.67 -9.78 5.17
C LYS A 110 8.59 -8.37 5.75
N HIS A 111 9.71 -7.66 5.82
CA HIS A 111 9.76 -6.27 6.28
C HIS A 111 8.92 -5.34 5.39
N ALA A 112 8.93 -5.54 4.07
CA ALA A 112 8.07 -4.82 3.15
C ALA A 112 6.58 -5.11 3.40
N ALA A 113 6.23 -6.35 3.73
CA ALA A 113 4.86 -6.70 4.08
C ALA A 113 4.41 -6.09 5.41
N ASP A 114 5.26 -6.09 6.43
CA ASP A 114 4.97 -5.44 7.72
C ASP A 114 4.80 -3.92 7.54
N PHE A 115 5.67 -3.28 6.75
CA PHE A 115 5.57 -1.86 6.43
C PHE A 115 4.28 -1.53 5.67
N LEU A 116 3.94 -2.30 4.64
CA LEU A 116 2.73 -2.07 3.84
C LEU A 116 1.45 -2.28 4.66
N ASP A 117 1.41 -3.29 5.54
CA ASP A 117 0.27 -3.49 6.46
C ASP A 117 0.12 -2.28 7.40
N ARG A 118 1.22 -1.78 7.97
CA ARG A 118 1.23 -0.58 8.81
C ARG A 118 0.87 0.69 8.05
N LEU A 119 1.30 0.83 6.81
CA LEU A 119 0.95 1.94 5.95
C LEU A 119 -0.57 2.05 5.76
N PHE A 120 -1.26 0.92 5.52
CA PHE A 120 -2.71 0.94 5.42
C PHE A 120 -3.42 1.28 6.73
N LEU A 121 -2.92 0.80 7.87
CA LEU A 121 -3.54 1.03 9.17
C LEU A 121 -3.27 2.44 9.71
N ASP A 122 -2.02 2.89 9.66
CA ASP A 122 -1.56 4.08 10.36
C ASP A 122 -1.60 5.34 9.47
N VAL A 123 -1.34 5.21 8.16
CA VAL A 123 -1.36 6.36 7.23
C VAL A 123 -2.74 6.54 6.62
N PHE A 124 -3.29 5.46 6.04
CA PHE A 124 -4.61 5.45 5.40
C PHE A 124 -5.78 5.17 6.35
N GLU A 125 -5.50 5.11 7.66
CA GLU A 125 -6.48 4.93 8.75
C GLU A 125 -7.46 3.77 8.52
N ARG A 126 -7.01 2.68 7.89
CA ARG A 126 -7.87 1.52 7.62
C ARG A 126 -8.11 0.74 8.90
N SER A 127 -9.28 0.09 8.96
CA SER A 127 -9.61 -0.80 10.06
C SER A 127 -8.70 -2.02 10.06
N GLU A 128 -8.40 -2.58 11.23
CA GLU A 128 -7.53 -3.76 11.38
C GLU A 128 -8.01 -5.00 10.62
N GLY A 129 -9.27 -5.01 10.16
CA GLY A 129 -9.88 -6.08 9.36
C GLY A 129 -10.12 -5.71 7.90
N TYR A 130 -9.37 -4.77 7.31
CA TYR A 130 -9.53 -4.40 5.91
C TYR A 130 -9.28 -5.58 4.94
N ASP A 131 -9.94 -5.56 3.79
CA ASP A 131 -9.74 -6.53 2.72
C ASP A 131 -8.54 -6.11 1.87
N LEU A 132 -7.52 -6.95 1.76
CA LEU A 132 -6.35 -6.67 0.92
C LEU A 132 -6.51 -7.33 -0.45
N ARG A 133 -6.46 -6.52 -1.51
CA ARG A 133 -6.40 -7.00 -2.90
C ARG A 133 -5.03 -6.74 -3.51
N VAL A 134 -4.55 -7.69 -4.29
CA VAL A 134 -3.27 -7.62 -4.99
C VAL A 134 -3.52 -7.68 -6.49
N GLU A 135 -3.17 -6.63 -7.20
CA GLU A 135 -3.27 -6.48 -8.65
C GLU A 135 -1.85 -6.49 -9.27
N LYS A 136 -1.69 -7.07 -10.45
CA LYS A 136 -0.39 -7.27 -11.13
C LYS A 136 -0.49 -6.98 -12.62
#